data_AF-A0A1F3A4A5-F1
#
_entry.id   AF-A0A1F3A4A5-F1
#
_cell.length_a   1.000
_cell.length_b   1.000
_cell.length_c   1.000
_cell.angle_alpha   90.00
_cell.angle_beta   90.00
_cell.angle_gamma   90.00
#
_symmetry.space_group_name_H-M   'P 1'
#
loop_
_entity.id
_entity.type
_entity.pdbx_description
1 polymer ?
#
loop_
_entity_poly.entity_id
_entity_poly.type
_entity_poly.pdbx_seq_one_letter_code
_entity_poly.pdbx_strand_id
1 'polypeptide(L)'
;MESRAHSLTSTSLAEKVAFLGRADSYGATGPVICRETHMSWVFLAGSEAYKLKKPLRLPYLDFSTLERRRAACEAELALNRRLAPDVYKHLTPLTRSGGRYELGGAGEVVDWLVVMRRLDESASLERLLLAGTLTVRQLDTVIATLAGFYRRTRRVGITPDALMVRWQANLTDNRRILLNPRLGLPAGLVLRLDGLERVLLWEHQNAIRSRARFTVDGHGDLRPEHIWPGPPVHIIDCLEFNARLRAVDPLDEMAFLALECERLGGKTLADHVKRRAAAEMPGGYCEAAFGFYRRYRAMLRARLAIAHLLDPHPRTPEKWPRLALCYLKLASDE
;
A
#
# COMPACT_ATOMS: atom_id res chain seq x y z
N MET A 1 0.68 54.22 -3.51
CA MET A 1 -0.06 54.03 -2.27
C MET A 1 -0.76 52.69 -2.36
N GLU A 2 -0.35 51.77 -1.49
CA GLU A 2 -1.10 50.60 -0.97
C GLU A 2 -1.75 49.66 -2.03
N SER A 3 -1.25 48.45 -2.25
CA SER A 3 -1.17 47.38 -1.25
C SER A 3 0.03 46.45 -1.52
N ARG A 4 1.11 46.70 -0.76
CA ARG A 4 2.10 45.69 -0.39
C ARG A 4 1.48 44.87 0.74
N ALA A 5 0.91 43.71 0.45
CA ALA A 5 0.71 42.64 1.43
C ALA A 5 0.26 41.37 0.71
N HIS A 6 1.21 40.58 0.17
CA HIS A 6 1.07 39.12 -0.04
C HIS A 6 2.46 38.47 -0.26
N SER A 7 3.51 39.02 0.36
CA SER A 7 4.86 38.44 0.35
C SER A 7 5.21 37.93 1.75
N LEU A 8 4.67 36.77 2.12
CA LEU A 8 5.13 35.97 3.27
C LEU A 8 5.04 34.47 2.92
N THR A 9 6.18 33.92 2.48
CA THR A 9 6.66 32.53 2.65
C THR A 9 5.74 31.36 2.23
N SER A 10 5.72 31.02 0.94
CA SER A 10 5.48 29.61 0.56
C SER A 10 6.69 28.79 1.00
N THR A 11 6.61 28.15 2.16
CA THR A 11 7.68 27.27 2.64
C THR A 11 7.89 26.12 1.67
N SER A 12 9.11 25.93 1.17
CA SER A 12 9.38 24.88 0.19
C SER A 12 9.44 23.50 0.89
N LEU A 13 9.00 22.45 0.18
CA LEU A 13 9.16 21.08 0.65
C LEU A 13 10.62 20.75 0.97
N ALA A 14 11.56 21.30 0.19
CA ALA A 14 12.99 21.09 0.36
C ALA A 14 13.49 21.61 1.73
N GLU A 15 13.05 22.80 2.16
CA GLU A 15 13.40 23.34 3.49
C GLU A 15 12.89 22.45 4.62
N LYS A 16 11.64 21.96 4.51
CA LYS A 16 11.05 21.05 5.50
C LYS A 16 11.85 19.73 5.57
N VAL A 17 12.18 19.15 4.42
CA VAL A 17 12.97 17.91 4.34
C VAL A 17 14.38 18.12 4.90
N ALA A 18 15.04 19.24 4.58
CA ALA A 18 16.36 19.57 5.10
C ALA A 18 16.34 19.70 6.63
N PHE A 19 15.32 20.38 7.20
CA PHE A 19 15.14 20.45 8.64
C PHE A 19 14.95 19.05 9.26
N LEU A 20 14.00 18.27 8.74
CA LEU A 20 13.66 16.94 9.25
C LEU A 20 14.78 15.91 9.01
N GLY A 21 15.76 16.19 8.16
CA GLY A 21 16.93 15.35 7.96
C GLY A 21 18.02 15.50 9.03
N ARG A 22 17.88 16.41 9.99
CA ARG A 22 18.87 16.67 11.03
C ARG A 22 18.51 15.98 12.34
N ALA A 23 19.51 15.42 13.03
CA ALA A 23 19.33 14.74 14.31
C ALA A 23 18.77 15.67 15.41
N ASP A 24 19.27 16.90 15.44
CA ASP A 24 18.86 17.95 16.41
C ASP A 24 17.37 18.28 16.34
N SER A 25 16.72 18.07 15.19
CA SER A 25 15.28 18.30 15.00
C SER A 25 14.42 17.38 15.88
N TYR A 26 15.00 16.28 16.38
CA TYR A 26 14.33 15.28 17.21
C TYR A 26 14.92 15.18 18.62
N GLY A 27 15.94 15.99 18.95
CA GLY A 27 16.73 15.80 20.18
C GLY A 27 17.45 14.44 20.24
N ALA A 28 17.72 13.82 19.07
CA ALA A 28 18.34 12.51 18.98
C ALA A 28 19.86 12.62 18.73
N THR A 29 20.64 11.66 19.23
CA THR A 29 22.11 11.65 19.14
C THR A 29 22.69 10.84 17.97
N GLY A 30 21.85 10.40 17.02
CA GLY A 30 22.24 9.54 15.90
C GLY A 30 21.78 10.06 14.53
N PRO A 31 22.32 9.50 13.43
CA PRO A 31 21.98 9.94 12.08
C PRO A 31 20.51 9.68 11.76
N VAL A 32 19.90 10.61 11.02
CA VAL A 32 18.53 10.47 10.52
C VAL A 32 18.55 9.84 9.14
N ILE A 33 17.89 8.70 8.98
CA ILE A 33 17.76 8.07 7.66
C ILE A 33 16.52 8.66 6.98
N CYS A 34 16.74 9.37 5.87
CA CYS A 34 15.67 9.95 5.06
C CYS A 34 15.27 9.00 3.95
N ARG A 35 13.98 8.64 3.88
CA ARG A 35 13.41 7.79 2.84
C ARG A 35 12.32 8.51 2.10
N GLU A 36 12.49 8.62 0.79
CA GLU A 36 11.48 9.20 -0.06
C GLU A 36 10.64 8.10 -0.73
N THR A 37 9.33 8.22 -0.63
CA THR A 37 8.36 7.42 -1.40
C THR A 37 7.73 8.29 -2.48
N HIS A 38 6.82 7.73 -3.29
CA HIS A 38 6.09 8.52 -4.28
C HIS A 38 5.29 9.67 -3.64
N MET A 39 4.71 9.44 -2.46
CA MET A 39 3.75 10.37 -1.83
C MET A 39 4.23 11.00 -0.53
N SER A 40 5.36 10.57 0.03
CA SER A 40 5.82 11.00 1.35
C SER A 40 7.33 10.96 1.50
N TRP A 41 7.81 11.61 2.56
CA TRP A 41 9.12 11.38 3.16
C TRP A 41 8.93 10.68 4.50
N VAL A 42 9.83 9.76 4.84
CA VAL A 42 9.91 9.08 6.13
C VAL A 42 11.30 9.32 6.71
N PHE A 43 11.36 9.86 7.92
CA PHE A 43 12.59 10.17 8.64
C PHE A 43 12.72 9.20 9.82
N LEU A 44 13.75 8.36 9.80
CA LEU A 44 14.03 7.41 10.89
C LEU A 44 15.03 8.06 11.85
N ALA A 45 14.58 8.42 13.05
CA ALA A 45 15.36 9.11 14.06
C ALA A 45 15.30 8.33 15.39
N GLY A 46 16.43 7.73 15.79
CA GLY A 46 16.47 6.87 16.97
C GLY A 46 15.47 5.71 16.88
N SER A 47 14.59 5.62 17.88
CA SER A 47 13.52 4.62 18.00
C SER A 47 12.20 5.00 17.32
N GLU A 48 12.17 6.14 16.62
CA GLU A 48 10.97 6.69 15.99
C GLU A 48 11.12 6.90 14.49
N ALA A 49 9.97 6.98 13.82
CA ALA A 49 9.85 7.30 12.42
C ALA A 49 8.80 8.41 12.23
N TYR A 50 9.10 9.39 11.39
CA TYR A 50 8.26 10.55 11.15
C TYR A 50 7.89 10.60 9.67
N LYS A 51 6.60 10.56 9.34
CA LYS A 51 6.13 10.58 7.94
C LYS A 51 5.53 11.93 7.59
N LEU A 52 6.11 12.60 6.60
CA LEU A 52 5.64 13.85 6.01
C LEU A 52 5.03 13.58 4.64
N LYS A 53 3.78 14.00 4.40
CA LYS A 53 3.14 13.89 3.08
C LYS A 53 3.62 14.98 2.13
N LYS A 54 3.85 14.64 0.86
CA LYS A 54 4.24 15.63 -0.17
C LYS A 54 3.04 16.48 -0.60
N PRO A 55 3.22 17.77 -0.90
CA PRO A 55 2.17 18.64 -1.41
C PRO A 55 1.89 18.36 -2.89
N LEU A 56 1.21 17.24 -3.19
CA LEU A 56 0.95 16.79 -4.56
C LEU A 56 -0.55 16.65 -4.86
N ARG A 57 -0.90 16.66 -6.15
CA ARG A 57 -2.25 16.36 -6.64
C ARG A 57 -2.17 15.37 -7.79
N LEU A 58 -2.74 14.19 -7.61
CA LEU A 58 -2.87 13.10 -8.56
C LEU A 58 -4.35 12.84 -8.87
N PRO A 59 -4.71 12.15 -9.96
CA PRO A 59 -6.11 11.88 -10.31
C PRO A 59 -6.93 11.17 -9.22
N TYR A 60 -6.27 10.47 -8.30
CA TYR A 60 -6.88 9.68 -7.23
C TYR A 60 -6.49 10.15 -5.82
N LEU A 61 -5.72 11.24 -5.69
CA LEU A 61 -5.17 11.70 -4.42
C LEU A 61 -4.90 13.20 -4.44
N ASP A 62 -5.30 13.92 -3.38
CA ASP A 62 -5.05 15.35 -3.28
C ASP A 62 -4.50 15.73 -1.91
N PHE A 63 -3.21 16.07 -1.87
CA PHE A 63 -2.45 16.54 -0.72
C PHE A 63 -2.00 18.00 -0.91
N SER A 64 -2.64 18.75 -1.82
CA SER A 64 -2.17 20.07 -2.23
C SER A 64 -2.22 21.11 -1.11
N THR A 65 -3.17 21.00 -0.17
CA THR A 65 -3.33 21.95 0.95
C THR A 65 -2.91 21.33 2.28
N LEU A 66 -2.62 22.20 3.25
CA LEU A 66 -2.25 21.79 4.60
C LEU A 66 -3.35 20.98 5.28
N GLU A 67 -4.62 21.41 5.13
CA GLU A 67 -5.80 20.77 5.71
C GLU A 67 -5.98 19.36 5.15
N ARG A 68 -5.76 19.19 3.84
CA ARG A 68 -5.83 17.88 3.18
C ARG A 68 -4.73 16.95 3.66
N ARG A 69 -3.51 17.46 3.86
CA ARG A 69 -2.41 16.66 4.42
C ARG A 69 -2.69 16.27 5.87
N ARG A 70 -3.22 17.19 6.69
CA ARG A 70 -3.66 16.89 8.06
C ARG A 70 -4.70 15.77 8.08
N ALA A 71 -5.78 15.91 7.30
CA ALA A 71 -6.85 14.91 7.24
C ALA A 71 -6.33 13.54 6.77
N ALA A 72 -5.38 13.52 5.82
CA ALA A 72 -4.74 12.29 5.37
C ALA A 72 -3.84 11.66 6.46
N CYS A 73 -3.12 12.46 7.23
CA CYS A 73 -2.34 11.98 8.38
C CYS A 73 -3.25 11.40 9.48
N GLU A 74 -4.38 12.05 9.76
CA GLU A 74 -5.40 11.56 10.71
C GLU A 74 -6.00 10.23 10.22
N ALA A 75 -6.34 10.12 8.94
CA ALA A 75 -6.83 8.88 8.34
C ALA A 75 -5.78 7.75 8.40
N GLU A 76 -4.52 8.05 8.07
CA GLU A 76 -3.43 7.08 8.16
C GLU A 76 -3.24 6.56 9.59
N LEU A 77 -3.22 7.46 10.57
CA LEU A 77 -3.11 7.10 11.98
C LEU A 77 -4.27 6.19 12.42
N ALA A 78 -5.50 6.58 12.10
CA ALA A 78 -6.70 5.82 12.49
C ALA A 78 -6.75 4.43 11.85
N LEU A 79 -6.46 4.34 10.55
CA LEU A 79 -6.58 3.09 9.79
C LEU A 79 -5.50 2.08 10.18
N ASN A 80 -4.26 2.54 10.40
CA ASN A 80 -3.16 1.64 10.72
C ASN A 80 -3.15 1.17 12.17
N ARG A 81 -3.67 1.97 13.12
CA ARG A 81 -3.85 1.53 14.52
C ARG A 81 -4.73 0.30 14.66
N ARG A 82 -5.54 -0.06 13.65
CA ARG A 82 -6.36 -1.28 13.65
C ARG A 82 -5.52 -2.57 13.66
N LEU A 83 -4.31 -2.52 13.10
CA LEU A 83 -3.39 -3.66 12.96
C LEU A 83 -1.98 -3.38 13.52
N ALA A 84 -1.70 -2.15 13.95
CA ALA A 84 -0.43 -1.76 14.56
C ALA A 84 -0.60 -0.60 15.57
N PRO A 85 -1.40 -0.79 16.64
CA PRO A 85 -1.78 0.29 17.57
C PRO A 85 -0.60 0.92 18.32
N ASP A 86 0.42 0.13 18.64
CA ASP A 86 1.66 0.55 19.32
C ASP A 86 2.74 1.05 18.36
N VAL A 87 2.52 0.93 17.05
CA VAL A 87 3.40 1.51 16.03
C VAL A 87 2.98 2.94 15.72
N TYR A 88 1.69 3.20 15.55
CA TYR A 88 1.18 4.52 15.16
C TYR A 88 0.86 5.39 16.39
N LYS A 89 1.79 6.25 16.79
CA LYS A 89 1.78 6.93 18.10
C LYS A 89 0.86 8.13 18.16
N HIS A 90 1.04 9.15 17.31
CA HIS A 90 0.23 10.38 17.28
C HIS A 90 0.61 11.23 16.05
N LEU A 91 -0.06 12.39 15.90
CA LEU A 91 0.35 13.41 14.94
C LEU A 91 1.12 14.53 15.66
N THR A 92 2.17 15.04 15.04
CA THR A 92 2.88 16.22 15.51
C THR A 92 2.89 17.31 14.43
N PRO A 93 2.59 18.57 14.76
CA PRO A 93 2.70 19.66 13.80
C PRO A 93 4.17 19.99 13.55
N LEU A 94 4.51 20.26 12.29
CA LEU A 94 5.71 21.02 11.96
C LEU A 94 5.33 22.49 12.00
N THR A 95 5.97 23.24 12.89
CA THR A 95 5.71 24.67 13.07
C THR A 95 6.88 25.52 12.62
N ARG A 96 6.60 26.79 12.30
CA ARG A 96 7.60 27.79 11.93
C ARG A 96 7.40 29.05 12.77
N SER A 97 8.47 29.51 13.41
CA SER A 97 8.50 30.78 14.16
C SER A 97 9.86 31.46 13.96
N GLY A 98 9.86 32.76 13.67
CA GLY A 98 11.11 33.53 13.47
C GLY A 98 12.05 32.93 12.40
N GLY A 99 11.50 32.25 11.38
CA GLY A 99 12.28 31.58 10.33
C GLY A 99 12.86 30.21 10.70
N ARG A 100 12.66 29.72 11.93
CA ARG A 100 13.11 28.39 12.37
C ARG A 100 11.95 27.41 12.38
N TYR A 101 12.24 26.13 12.12
CA TYR A 101 11.28 25.05 12.23
C TYR A 101 11.39 24.35 13.58
N GLU A 102 10.25 23.91 14.10
CA GLU A 102 10.15 23.16 15.35
C GLU A 102 9.07 22.09 15.23
N LEU A 103 9.33 20.90 15.77
CA LEU A 103 8.32 19.84 15.93
C LEU A 103 7.52 20.12 17.21
N GLY A 104 6.19 20.21 17.09
CA GLY A 104 5.31 20.46 18.24
C GLY A 104 5.45 21.86 18.86
N GLY A 105 6.12 22.79 18.18
CA GLY A 105 6.33 24.17 18.65
C GLY A 105 5.04 25.01 18.65
N ALA A 106 5.14 26.24 19.16
CA ALA A 106 4.01 27.19 19.26
C ALA A 106 3.86 28.12 18.05
N GLY A 107 4.68 27.93 17.00
CA GLY A 107 4.66 28.76 15.79
C GLY A 107 3.50 28.44 14.83
N GLU A 108 3.53 29.06 13.65
CA GLU A 108 2.58 28.76 12.58
C GLU A 108 2.75 27.30 12.12
N VAL A 109 1.66 26.53 12.07
CA VAL A 109 1.69 25.16 11.55
C VAL A 109 1.87 25.19 10.03
N VAL A 110 2.99 24.64 9.56
CA VAL A 110 3.33 24.59 8.14
C VAL A 110 3.18 23.18 7.54
N ASP A 111 3.14 22.14 8.37
CA ASP A 111 2.79 20.76 7.97
C ASP A 111 2.42 19.86 9.15
N TRP A 112 2.04 18.62 8.86
CA TRP A 112 1.76 17.59 9.87
C TRP A 112 2.57 16.33 9.59
N LEU A 113 3.08 15.71 10.65
CA LEU A 113 3.76 14.42 10.58
C LEU A 113 3.01 13.34 11.35
N VAL A 114 2.98 12.13 10.78
CA VAL A 114 2.60 10.93 11.53
C VAL A 114 3.84 10.42 12.27
N VAL A 115 3.76 10.36 13.60
CA VAL A 115 4.82 9.83 14.46
C VAL A 115 4.58 8.34 14.70
N MET A 116 5.59 7.53 14.43
CA MET A 116 5.54 6.08 14.52
C MET A 116 6.70 5.54 15.35
N ARG A 117 6.51 4.39 16.01
CA ARG A 117 7.61 3.56 16.48
C ARG A 117 8.36 3.05 15.25
N ARG A 118 9.68 3.19 15.24
CA ARG A 118 10.53 2.60 14.21
C ARG A 118 10.53 1.08 14.37
N LEU A 119 10.17 0.38 13.31
CA LEU A 119 10.25 -1.07 13.24
C LEU A 119 11.61 -1.49 12.64
N ASP A 120 12.16 -2.60 13.12
CA ASP A 120 13.36 -3.19 12.56
C ASP A 120 13.03 -3.82 11.21
N GLU A 121 13.51 -3.23 10.13
CA GLU A 121 13.21 -3.66 8.77
C GLU A 121 13.69 -5.07 8.46
N SER A 122 14.77 -5.51 9.13
CA SER A 122 15.29 -6.88 8.96
C SER A 122 14.31 -7.95 9.45
N ALA A 123 13.37 -7.55 10.31
CA ALA A 123 12.31 -8.41 10.84
C ALA A 123 10.98 -8.33 10.06
N SER A 124 10.92 -7.61 8.93
CA SER A 124 9.74 -7.65 8.06
C SER A 124 9.56 -9.02 7.40
N LEU A 125 8.33 -9.38 7.04
CA LEU A 125 8.00 -10.65 6.40
C LEU A 125 8.75 -10.81 5.08
N GLU A 126 8.92 -9.73 4.30
CA GLU A 126 9.76 -9.73 3.09
C GLU A 126 11.21 -10.14 3.41
N ARG A 127 11.84 -9.51 4.42
CA ARG A 127 13.24 -9.77 4.77
C ARG A 127 13.45 -11.16 5.34
N LEU A 128 12.55 -11.62 6.20
CA LEU A 128 12.59 -12.98 6.74
C LEU A 128 12.39 -14.04 5.65
N LEU A 129 11.52 -13.77 4.67
CA LEU A 129 11.31 -14.66 3.52
C LEU A 129 12.59 -14.71 2.66
N LEU A 130 13.14 -13.56 2.27
CA LEU A 130 14.35 -13.49 1.46
C LEU A 130 15.58 -14.10 2.16
N ALA A 131 15.65 -14.00 3.48
CA ALA A 131 16.71 -14.62 4.28
C ALA A 131 16.48 -16.12 4.55
N GLY A 132 15.33 -16.68 4.19
CA GLY A 132 14.98 -18.07 4.49
C GLY A 132 14.78 -18.36 5.98
N THR A 133 14.54 -17.33 6.80
CA THR A 133 14.42 -17.43 8.27
C THR A 133 12.97 -17.33 8.75
N LEU A 134 12.02 -17.07 7.85
CA LEU A 134 10.60 -17.07 8.17
C LEU A 134 10.12 -18.47 8.58
N THR A 135 9.56 -18.57 9.78
CA THR A 135 8.97 -19.81 10.27
C THR A 135 7.50 -19.94 9.89
N VAL A 136 7.01 -21.18 9.75
CA VAL A 136 5.58 -21.46 9.53
C VAL A 136 4.72 -20.89 10.66
N ARG A 137 5.18 -20.96 11.91
CA ARG A 137 4.48 -20.41 13.07
C ARG A 137 4.29 -18.90 13.00
N GLN A 138 5.32 -18.17 12.55
CA GLN A 138 5.24 -16.73 12.33
C GLN A 138 4.17 -16.41 11.27
N LEU A 139 4.19 -17.12 10.14
CA LEU A 139 3.20 -16.93 9.08
C LEU A 139 1.78 -17.29 9.54
N ASP A 140 1.61 -18.38 10.28
CA ASP A 140 0.32 -18.76 10.88
C ASP A 140 -0.22 -17.67 11.81
N THR A 141 0.66 -17.03 12.59
CA THR A 141 0.26 -15.94 13.49
C THR A 141 -0.20 -14.71 12.71
N VAL A 142 0.45 -14.39 11.59
CA VAL A 142 0.01 -13.32 10.68
C VAL A 142 -1.37 -13.62 10.11
N ILE A 143 -1.59 -14.83 9.60
CA ILE A 143 -2.87 -15.23 8.99
C ILE A 143 -3.98 -15.23 10.04
N ALA A 144 -3.73 -15.76 11.24
CA ALA A 144 -4.70 -15.73 12.33
C ALA A 144 -5.07 -14.30 12.76
N THR A 145 -4.07 -13.40 12.80
CA THR A 145 -4.28 -11.96 13.08
C THR A 145 -5.18 -11.32 12.04
N LEU A 146 -4.91 -11.57 10.76
CA LEU A 146 -5.72 -11.08 9.63
C LEU A 146 -7.13 -11.66 9.65
N ALA A 147 -7.29 -12.96 9.87
CA ALA A 147 -8.59 -13.61 9.99
C ALA A 147 -9.41 -12.98 11.14
N GLY A 148 -8.78 -12.73 12.28
CA GLY A 148 -9.39 -12.03 13.41
C GLY A 148 -9.80 -10.60 13.08
N PHE A 149 -8.93 -9.86 12.38
CA PHE A 149 -9.21 -8.51 11.89
C PHE A 149 -10.42 -8.49 10.94
N TYR A 150 -10.47 -9.38 9.94
CA TYR A 150 -11.58 -9.43 8.97
C TYR A 150 -12.91 -9.84 9.59
N ARG A 151 -12.90 -10.67 10.64
CA ARG A 151 -14.12 -11.03 11.39
C ARG A 151 -14.73 -9.83 12.13
N ARG A 152 -13.90 -8.89 12.61
CA ARG A 152 -14.36 -7.72 13.39
C ARG A 152 -14.55 -6.46 12.55
N THR A 153 -13.95 -6.41 11.36
CA THR A 153 -13.99 -5.23 10.50
C THR A 153 -15.38 -5.02 9.90
N ARG A 154 -15.76 -3.75 9.72
CA ARG A 154 -17.04 -3.37 9.13
C ARG A 154 -17.20 -3.97 7.74
N ARG A 155 -18.35 -4.59 7.48
CA ARG A 155 -18.77 -4.98 6.13
C ARG A 155 -19.00 -3.73 5.27
N VAL A 156 -18.62 -3.81 4.00
CA VAL A 156 -18.91 -2.77 3.01
C VAL A 156 -19.99 -3.32 2.09
N GLY A 157 -21.15 -2.66 2.08
CA GLY A 157 -22.26 -3.06 1.21
C GLY A 157 -21.92 -2.83 -0.24
N ILE A 158 -21.59 -3.90 -0.97
CA ILE A 158 -21.40 -3.90 -2.42
C ILE A 158 -22.40 -4.90 -2.99
N THR A 159 -23.18 -4.49 -4.00
CA THR A 159 -24.07 -5.41 -4.71
C THR A 159 -23.26 -6.31 -5.65
N PRO A 160 -23.70 -7.53 -5.93
CA PRO A 160 -23.03 -8.40 -6.90
C PRO A 160 -22.79 -7.73 -8.26
N ASP A 161 -23.75 -6.95 -8.76
CA ASP A 161 -23.60 -6.22 -10.03
C ASP A 161 -22.54 -5.11 -9.95
N ALA A 162 -22.52 -4.33 -8.87
CA ALA A 162 -21.49 -3.32 -8.67
C ALA A 162 -20.09 -3.92 -8.58
N LEU A 163 -19.96 -5.10 -7.95
CA LEU A 163 -18.70 -5.85 -7.91
C LEU A 163 -18.26 -6.27 -9.32
N MET A 164 -19.18 -6.79 -10.14
CA MET A 164 -18.85 -7.21 -11.51
C MET A 164 -18.47 -6.04 -12.42
N VAL A 165 -19.18 -4.91 -12.33
CA VAL A 165 -18.84 -3.68 -13.05
C VAL A 165 -17.43 -3.21 -12.64
N ARG A 166 -17.10 -3.25 -11.35
CA ARG A 166 -15.76 -2.91 -10.86
C ARG A 166 -14.69 -3.83 -11.45
N TRP A 167 -14.93 -5.14 -11.49
CA TRP A 167 -13.97 -6.08 -12.09
C TRP A 167 -13.75 -5.81 -13.59
N GLN A 168 -14.82 -5.63 -14.36
CA GLN A 168 -14.74 -5.32 -15.79
C GLN A 168 -14.00 -4.00 -16.05
N ALA A 169 -14.25 -2.97 -15.24
CA ALA A 169 -13.52 -1.70 -15.32
C ALA A 169 -12.02 -1.90 -15.03
N ASN A 170 -11.67 -2.65 -13.98
CA ASN A 170 -10.29 -2.92 -13.64
C ASN A 170 -9.55 -3.71 -14.74
N LEU A 171 -10.19 -4.73 -15.34
CA LEU A 171 -9.62 -5.47 -16.48
C LEU A 171 -9.40 -4.56 -17.69
N THR A 172 -10.34 -3.65 -17.95
CA THR A 172 -10.23 -2.66 -19.03
C THR A 172 -9.06 -1.69 -18.79
N ASP A 173 -8.86 -1.23 -17.55
CA ASP A 173 -7.71 -0.40 -17.20
C ASP A 173 -6.38 -1.14 -17.27
N ASN A 174 -6.33 -2.41 -16.84
CA ASN A 174 -5.18 -3.30 -17.02
C ASN A 174 -4.81 -3.39 -18.50
N ARG A 175 -5.77 -3.75 -19.35
CA ARG A 175 -5.57 -3.82 -20.81
C ARG A 175 -5.05 -2.50 -21.39
N ARG A 176 -5.72 -1.39 -21.08
CA ARG A 176 -5.40 -0.06 -21.66
C ARG A 176 -3.97 0.37 -21.36
N ILE A 177 -3.51 0.20 -20.11
CA ILE A 177 -2.16 0.63 -19.73
C ILE A 177 -1.12 -0.38 -20.20
N LEU A 178 -1.35 -1.68 -20.00
CA LEU A 178 -0.35 -2.71 -20.35
C LEU A 178 -0.12 -2.84 -21.86
N LEU A 179 -1.11 -2.49 -22.69
CA LEU A 179 -0.99 -2.45 -24.15
C LEU A 179 -0.56 -1.08 -24.70
N ASN A 180 -0.23 -0.10 -23.85
CA ASN A 180 0.26 1.18 -24.33
C ASN A 180 1.62 0.98 -25.05
N PRO A 181 1.73 1.24 -26.37
CA PRO A 181 2.96 0.96 -27.12
C PRO A 181 4.18 1.73 -26.59
N ARG A 182 3.96 2.88 -25.94
CA ARG A 182 5.03 3.70 -25.35
C ARG A 182 5.71 3.04 -24.16
N LEU A 183 5.08 2.02 -23.56
CA LEU A 183 5.58 1.35 -22.36
C LEU A 183 6.37 0.06 -22.66
N GLY A 184 6.43 -0.38 -23.93
CA GLY A 184 7.35 -1.42 -24.39
C GLY A 184 7.11 -2.83 -23.82
N LEU A 185 5.92 -3.12 -23.30
CA LEU A 185 5.58 -4.48 -22.83
C LEU A 185 5.22 -5.41 -24.01
N PRO A 186 5.45 -6.74 -23.92
CA PRO A 186 5.14 -7.68 -24.99
C PRO A 186 3.62 -7.80 -25.23
N ALA A 187 3.11 -7.10 -26.24
CA ALA A 187 1.68 -7.00 -26.51
C ALA A 187 0.98 -8.37 -26.67
N GLY A 188 1.62 -9.35 -27.32
CA GLY A 188 1.06 -10.69 -27.49
C GLY A 188 0.85 -11.43 -26.17
N LEU A 189 1.77 -11.29 -25.21
CA LEU A 189 1.63 -11.85 -23.87
C LEU A 189 0.47 -11.18 -23.12
N VAL A 190 0.44 -9.85 -23.15
CA VAL A 190 -0.61 -9.06 -22.48
C VAL A 190 -1.99 -9.37 -23.05
N LEU A 191 -2.14 -9.47 -24.38
CA LEU A 191 -3.39 -9.83 -25.05
C LEU A 191 -3.89 -11.22 -24.64
N ARG A 192 -2.97 -12.20 -24.54
CA ARG A 192 -3.31 -13.56 -24.08
C ARG A 192 -3.82 -13.53 -22.64
N LEU A 193 -3.10 -12.85 -21.75
CA LEU A 193 -3.46 -12.77 -20.33
C LEU A 193 -4.79 -12.04 -20.11
N ASP A 194 -5.01 -10.89 -20.76
CA ASP A 194 -6.31 -10.17 -20.71
C ASP A 194 -7.47 -11.04 -21.23
N GLY A 195 -7.25 -11.80 -22.31
CA GLY A 195 -8.24 -12.75 -22.81
C GLY A 195 -8.59 -13.83 -21.77
N LEU A 196 -7.57 -14.42 -21.14
CA LEU A 196 -7.76 -15.43 -20.09
C LEU A 196 -8.49 -14.86 -18.86
N GLU A 197 -8.13 -13.67 -18.39
CA GLU A 197 -8.80 -13.02 -17.25
C GLU A 197 -10.29 -12.78 -17.53
N ARG A 198 -10.64 -12.39 -18.77
CA ARG A 198 -12.03 -12.17 -19.18
C ARG A 198 -12.82 -13.47 -19.24
N VAL A 199 -12.21 -14.53 -19.76
CA VAL A 199 -12.82 -15.88 -19.78
C VAL A 199 -13.06 -16.35 -18.34
N LEU A 200 -12.05 -16.29 -17.47
CA LEU A 200 -12.18 -16.69 -16.06
C LEU A 200 -13.25 -15.88 -15.32
N LEU A 201 -13.31 -14.56 -15.56
CA LEU A 201 -14.33 -13.71 -14.95
C LEU A 201 -15.74 -14.11 -15.42
N TRP A 202 -15.90 -14.49 -16.69
CA TRP A 202 -17.18 -14.93 -17.26
C TRP A 202 -17.57 -16.33 -16.76
N GLU A 203 -16.66 -17.30 -16.81
CA GLU A 203 -16.89 -18.68 -16.37
C GLU A 203 -17.20 -18.76 -14.86
N HIS A 204 -16.50 -17.97 -14.06
CA HIS A 204 -16.63 -17.98 -12.60
C HIS A 204 -17.47 -16.83 -12.04
N GLN A 205 -18.24 -16.14 -12.89
CA GLN A 205 -19.00 -14.95 -12.49
C GLN A 205 -19.91 -15.22 -11.28
N ASN A 206 -20.57 -16.37 -11.20
CA ASN A 206 -21.46 -16.68 -10.08
C ASN A 206 -20.69 -16.82 -8.76
N ALA A 207 -19.54 -17.50 -8.81
CA ALA A 207 -18.66 -17.64 -7.66
C ALA A 207 -18.15 -16.27 -7.19
N ILE A 208 -17.66 -15.43 -8.11
CA ILE A 208 -17.14 -14.08 -7.83
C ILE A 208 -18.26 -13.16 -7.32
N ARG A 209 -19.45 -13.18 -7.95
CA ARG A 209 -20.63 -12.41 -7.53
C ARG A 209 -21.03 -12.72 -6.09
N SER A 210 -21.00 -14.01 -5.71
CA SER A 210 -21.33 -14.44 -4.35
C SER A 210 -20.40 -13.85 -3.29
N ARG A 211 -19.19 -13.42 -3.68
CA ARG A 211 -18.19 -12.82 -2.77
C ARG A 211 -18.52 -11.40 -2.33
N ALA A 212 -19.44 -10.70 -3.02
CA ALA A 212 -19.79 -9.31 -2.69
C ALA A 212 -20.26 -9.12 -1.24
N ARG A 213 -20.98 -10.11 -0.67
CA ARG A 213 -21.43 -10.09 0.73
C ARG A 213 -20.29 -10.19 1.75
N PHE A 214 -19.10 -10.61 1.31
CA PHE A 214 -17.93 -10.76 2.17
C PHE A 214 -16.99 -9.55 2.12
N THR A 215 -17.32 -8.52 1.35
CA THR A 215 -16.49 -7.31 1.29
C THR A 215 -16.44 -6.59 2.64
N VAL A 216 -15.23 -6.20 3.04
CA VAL A 216 -14.91 -5.45 4.27
C VAL A 216 -14.06 -4.23 3.96
N ASP A 217 -13.94 -3.29 4.91
CA ASP A 217 -12.95 -2.21 4.87
C ASP A 217 -11.57 -2.73 5.30
N GLY A 218 -10.94 -3.50 4.42
CA GLY A 218 -9.69 -4.23 4.69
C GLY A 218 -8.43 -3.37 4.65
N HIS A 219 -7.30 -4.01 4.33
CA HIS A 219 -6.00 -3.33 4.27
C HIS A 219 -5.84 -2.53 2.97
N GLY A 220 -6.23 -3.13 1.84
CA GLY A 220 -6.21 -2.55 0.49
C GLY A 220 -4.88 -2.75 -0.27
N ASP A 221 -3.79 -3.03 0.45
CA ASP A 221 -2.45 -3.17 -0.11
C ASP A 221 -1.52 -4.08 0.73
N LEU A 222 -2.00 -5.29 1.03
CA LEU A 222 -1.35 -6.22 1.97
C LEU A 222 -0.11 -6.88 1.35
N ARG A 223 1.07 -6.30 1.56
CA ARG A 223 2.34 -6.80 1.02
C ARG A 223 3.31 -7.27 2.13
N PRO A 224 4.23 -8.22 1.84
CA PRO A 224 5.18 -8.73 2.83
C PRO A 224 6.07 -7.67 3.49
N GLU A 225 6.48 -6.62 2.78
CA GLU A 225 7.31 -5.55 3.34
C GLU A 225 6.57 -4.69 4.38
N HIS A 226 5.23 -4.84 4.50
CA HIS A 226 4.40 -4.11 5.44
C HIS A 226 4.03 -4.94 6.69
N ILE A 227 4.55 -6.15 6.81
CA ILE A 227 4.18 -7.11 7.86
C ILE A 227 5.40 -7.42 8.72
N TRP A 228 5.26 -7.32 10.04
CA TRP A 228 6.23 -7.80 11.02
C TRP A 228 5.60 -8.96 11.79
N PRO A 229 6.04 -10.22 11.56
CA PRO A 229 5.40 -11.39 12.11
C PRO A 229 5.85 -11.73 13.54
N GLY A 230 6.52 -10.79 14.24
CA GLY A 230 6.88 -10.94 15.65
C GLY A 230 5.65 -10.93 16.56
N PRO A 231 5.78 -11.25 17.86
CA PRO A 231 4.72 -11.03 18.84
C PRO A 231 4.83 -9.62 19.48
N PRO A 232 3.79 -8.77 19.39
CA PRO A 232 2.58 -8.92 18.59
C PRO A 232 2.86 -8.67 17.10
N VAL A 233 2.00 -9.19 16.22
CA VAL A 233 2.11 -8.97 14.77
C VAL A 233 1.74 -7.52 14.47
N HIS A 234 2.57 -6.84 13.67
CA HIS A 234 2.28 -5.50 13.17
C HIS A 234 2.08 -5.52 11.67
N ILE A 235 0.99 -4.91 11.21
CA ILE A 235 0.73 -4.72 9.77
C ILE A 235 0.45 -3.23 9.56
N ILE A 236 1.22 -2.60 8.70
CA ILE A 236 1.23 -1.14 8.49
C ILE A 236 0.95 -0.78 7.04
N ASP A 237 0.88 0.52 6.74
CA ASP A 237 0.65 1.07 5.40
C ASP A 237 -0.67 0.60 4.76
N CYS A 238 -1.73 0.53 5.58
CA CYS A 238 -3.11 0.40 5.15
C CYS A 238 -3.50 1.61 4.31
N LEU A 239 -4.05 1.36 3.12
CA LEU A 239 -4.31 2.38 2.10
C LEU A 239 -5.25 3.47 2.62
N GLU A 240 -4.79 4.69 2.89
CA GLU A 240 -5.56 5.68 3.64
C GLU A 240 -6.55 6.51 2.80
N PHE A 241 -6.22 6.73 1.53
CA PHE A 241 -6.83 7.78 0.72
C PHE A 241 -8.04 7.35 -0.13
N ASN A 242 -8.31 6.04 -0.24
CA ASN A 242 -9.42 5.58 -1.08
C ASN A 242 -10.14 4.37 -0.44
N ALA A 243 -11.27 4.66 0.21
CA ALA A 243 -12.10 3.64 0.85
C ALA A 243 -12.65 2.59 -0.15
N ARG A 244 -12.83 2.94 -1.43
CA ARG A 244 -13.26 1.96 -2.45
C ARG A 244 -12.15 0.94 -2.75
N LEU A 245 -10.88 1.37 -2.72
CA LEU A 245 -9.75 0.45 -2.88
C LEU A 245 -9.55 -0.45 -1.66
N ARG A 246 -9.86 0.04 -0.45
CA ARG A 246 -9.90 -0.78 0.78
C ARG A 246 -11.12 -1.68 0.90
N ALA A 247 -12.19 -1.43 0.15
CA ALA A 247 -13.34 -2.33 0.10
C ALA A 247 -12.97 -3.61 -0.67
N VAL A 248 -12.56 -4.64 0.07
CA VAL A 248 -11.97 -5.88 -0.45
C VAL A 248 -12.62 -7.12 0.13
N ASP A 249 -12.55 -8.22 -0.61
CA ASP A 249 -12.81 -9.56 -0.10
C ASP A 249 -11.55 -10.04 0.66
N PRO A 250 -11.65 -10.54 1.90
CA PRO A 250 -10.52 -11.14 2.62
C PRO A 250 -9.77 -12.21 1.81
N LEU A 251 -10.48 -12.96 0.96
CA LEU A 251 -9.86 -13.96 0.09
C LEU A 251 -8.99 -13.32 -1.02
N ASP A 252 -9.35 -12.13 -1.50
CA ASP A 252 -8.54 -11.34 -2.45
C ASP A 252 -7.24 -10.86 -1.79
N GLU A 253 -7.29 -10.38 -0.54
CA GLU A 253 -6.07 -9.99 0.18
C GLU A 253 -5.13 -11.19 0.44
N MET A 254 -5.69 -12.38 0.67
CA MET A 254 -4.89 -13.62 0.80
C MET A 254 -4.30 -14.08 -0.52
N ALA A 255 -5.05 -13.99 -1.62
CA ALA A 255 -4.53 -14.24 -2.95
C ALA A 255 -3.39 -13.27 -3.30
N PHE A 256 -3.53 -12.00 -2.92
CA PHE A 256 -2.50 -10.99 -3.11
C PHE A 256 -1.25 -11.26 -2.27
N LEU A 257 -1.40 -11.58 -0.98
CA LEU A 257 -0.27 -11.92 -0.12
C LEU A 257 0.47 -13.16 -0.62
N ALA A 258 -0.26 -14.20 -1.05
CA ALA A 258 0.34 -15.41 -1.63
C ALA A 258 1.14 -15.09 -2.91
N LEU A 259 0.58 -14.27 -3.81
CA LEU A 259 1.26 -13.80 -5.02
C LEU A 259 2.58 -13.08 -4.68
N GLU A 260 2.56 -12.16 -3.72
CA GLU A 260 3.77 -11.41 -3.35
C GLU A 260 4.82 -12.31 -2.68
N CYS A 261 4.42 -13.29 -1.88
CA CYS A 261 5.33 -14.30 -1.34
C CYS A 261 5.99 -15.11 -2.46
N GLU A 262 5.22 -15.53 -3.48
CA GLU A 262 5.75 -16.28 -4.62
C GLU A 262 6.69 -15.43 -5.48
N ARG A 263 6.37 -14.14 -5.69
CA ARG A 263 7.25 -13.19 -6.37
C ARG A 263 8.63 -13.10 -5.72
N LEU A 264 8.68 -13.25 -4.40
CA LEU A 264 9.93 -13.24 -3.61
C LEU A 264 10.64 -14.61 -3.59
N GLY A 265 10.15 -15.61 -4.33
CA GLY A 265 10.69 -16.97 -4.39
C GLY A 265 10.06 -17.94 -3.40
N GLY A 266 9.07 -17.51 -2.61
CA GLY A 266 8.43 -18.28 -1.55
C GLY A 266 7.24 -19.13 -2.00
N LYS A 267 7.38 -19.96 -3.04
CA LYS A 267 6.24 -20.77 -3.57
C LYS A 267 5.58 -21.65 -2.49
N THR A 268 6.37 -22.37 -1.71
CA THR A 268 5.86 -23.21 -0.60
C THR A 268 5.09 -22.39 0.46
N LEU A 269 5.51 -21.14 0.68
CA LEU A 269 4.83 -20.22 1.60
C LEU A 269 3.53 -19.70 0.98
N ALA A 270 3.51 -19.41 -0.32
CA ALA A 270 2.29 -19.04 -1.04
C ALA A 270 1.23 -20.15 -0.97
N ASP A 271 1.64 -21.41 -1.18
CA ASP A 271 0.76 -22.58 -1.00
C ASP A 271 0.26 -22.72 0.44
N HIS A 272 1.11 -22.39 1.41
CA HIS A 272 0.72 -22.37 2.82
C HIS A 272 -0.30 -21.29 3.12
N VAL A 273 -0.11 -20.06 2.61
CA VAL A 273 -1.10 -18.97 2.70
C VAL A 273 -2.42 -19.42 2.09
N LYS A 274 -2.42 -20.05 0.92
CA LYS A 274 -3.64 -20.59 0.27
C LYS A 274 -4.35 -21.59 1.17
N ARG A 275 -3.63 -22.60 1.71
CA ARG A 275 -4.21 -23.62 2.61
C ARG A 275 -4.82 -23.01 3.88
N ARG A 276 -4.11 -22.08 4.52
CA ARG A 276 -4.59 -21.42 5.74
C ARG A 276 -5.74 -20.46 5.46
N ALA A 277 -5.70 -19.75 4.33
CA ALA A 277 -6.81 -18.93 3.90
C ALA A 277 -8.08 -19.77 3.70
N ALA A 278 -7.93 -20.99 3.18
CA ALA A 278 -9.06 -21.91 3.02
C ALA A 278 -9.69 -22.34 4.35
N ALA A 279 -8.88 -22.46 5.40
CA ALA A 279 -9.33 -22.88 6.73
C ALA A 279 -9.90 -21.72 7.58
N GLU A 280 -9.35 -20.50 7.45
CA GLU A 280 -9.56 -19.45 8.45
C GLU A 280 -10.28 -18.19 7.96
N MET A 281 -10.31 -17.94 6.63
CA MET A 281 -10.86 -16.68 6.13
C MET A 281 -12.38 -16.62 6.27
N PRO A 282 -12.92 -15.49 6.75
CA PRO A 282 -14.37 -15.32 6.83
C PRO A 282 -14.98 -15.35 5.42
N GLY A 283 -16.14 -15.99 5.32
CA GLY A 283 -16.82 -16.22 4.04
C GLY A 283 -16.40 -17.48 3.30
N GLY A 284 -15.48 -18.26 3.87
CA GLY A 284 -15.06 -19.56 3.34
C GLY A 284 -14.19 -19.45 2.09
N TYR A 285 -13.63 -20.59 1.70
CA TYR A 285 -12.78 -20.71 0.53
C TYR A 285 -13.56 -20.87 -0.77
N CYS A 286 -13.06 -20.27 -1.83
CA CYS A 286 -13.57 -20.47 -3.18
C CYS A 286 -12.39 -20.48 -4.15
N GLU A 287 -12.05 -21.67 -4.67
CA GLU A 287 -10.91 -21.87 -5.57
C GLU A 287 -11.01 -20.97 -6.82
N ALA A 288 -12.19 -20.94 -7.45
CA ALA A 288 -12.45 -20.12 -8.62
C ALA A 288 -12.22 -18.61 -8.37
N ALA A 289 -12.68 -18.09 -7.23
CA ALA A 289 -12.46 -16.69 -6.87
C ALA A 289 -10.99 -16.42 -6.53
N PHE A 290 -10.34 -17.33 -5.80
CA PHE A 290 -8.93 -17.20 -5.43
C PHE A 290 -8.01 -17.17 -6.66
N GLY A 291 -8.22 -18.09 -7.62
CA GLY A 291 -7.48 -18.12 -8.88
C GLY A 291 -7.67 -16.84 -9.71
N PHE A 292 -8.92 -16.38 -9.84
CA PHE A 292 -9.20 -15.10 -10.50
C PHE A 292 -8.49 -13.92 -9.79
N TYR A 293 -8.59 -13.82 -8.46
CA TYR A 293 -7.96 -12.75 -7.69
C TYR A 293 -6.44 -12.75 -7.83
N ARG A 294 -5.79 -13.92 -7.73
CA ARG A 294 -4.33 -14.01 -7.85
C ARG A 294 -3.86 -13.50 -9.22
N ARG A 295 -4.49 -13.96 -10.31
CA ARG A 295 -4.16 -13.54 -11.67
C ARG A 295 -4.43 -12.06 -11.91
N TYR A 296 -5.60 -11.59 -11.47
CA TYR A 296 -5.96 -10.18 -11.50
C TYR A 296 -4.93 -9.31 -10.77
N ARG A 297 -4.51 -9.72 -9.57
CA ARG A 297 -3.53 -8.99 -8.78
C ARG A 297 -2.18 -8.96 -9.48
N ALA A 298 -1.76 -10.04 -10.13
CA ALA A 298 -0.54 -10.04 -10.94
C ALA A 298 -0.61 -9.01 -12.08
N MET A 299 -1.70 -9.01 -12.86
CA MET A 299 -1.90 -8.03 -13.95
C MET A 299 -2.03 -6.59 -13.43
N LEU A 300 -2.71 -6.38 -12.29
CA LEU A 300 -2.78 -5.10 -11.61
C LEU A 300 -1.39 -4.61 -11.20
N ARG A 301 -0.57 -5.47 -10.59
CA ARG A 301 0.78 -5.10 -10.16
C ARG A 301 1.71 -4.84 -11.34
N ALA A 302 1.56 -5.59 -12.44
CA ALA A 302 2.24 -5.29 -13.69
C ALA A 302 1.87 -3.88 -14.20
N ARG A 303 0.57 -3.55 -14.18
CA ARG A 303 0.08 -2.22 -14.58
C ARG A 303 0.66 -1.13 -13.68
N LEU A 304 0.58 -1.30 -12.37
CA LEU A 304 1.05 -0.29 -11.41
C LEU A 304 2.57 -0.09 -11.51
N ALA A 305 3.33 -1.17 -11.71
CA ALA A 305 4.77 -1.08 -11.94
C ALA A 305 5.05 -0.24 -13.20
N ILE A 306 4.52 -0.62 -14.36
CA ILE A 306 4.84 0.06 -15.61
C ILE A 306 4.31 1.49 -15.68
N ALA A 307 3.18 1.78 -15.01
CA ALA A 307 2.60 3.11 -14.95
C ALA A 307 3.51 4.16 -14.29
N HIS A 308 4.54 3.76 -13.54
CA HIS A 308 5.54 4.71 -13.03
C HIS A 308 6.25 5.45 -14.17
N LEU A 309 6.39 4.85 -15.36
CA LEU A 309 6.97 5.50 -16.54
C LEU A 309 6.07 6.57 -17.17
N LEU A 310 4.83 6.73 -16.68
CA LEU A 310 3.94 7.82 -17.06
C LEU A 310 4.14 9.08 -16.20
N ASP A 311 4.88 8.97 -15.09
CA ASP A 311 5.33 10.13 -14.32
C ASP A 311 6.29 10.96 -15.19
N PRO A 312 6.16 12.31 -15.24
CA PRO A 312 7.15 13.17 -15.90
C PRO A 312 8.60 12.92 -15.47
N HIS A 313 8.83 12.50 -14.22
CA HIS A 313 10.15 12.23 -13.66
C HIS A 313 10.16 10.87 -12.94
N PRO A 314 10.13 9.75 -13.69
CA PRO A 314 10.03 8.43 -13.11
C PRO A 314 11.27 8.10 -12.28
N ARG A 315 11.09 7.70 -11.02
CA ARG A 315 12.19 7.22 -10.17
C ARG A 315 12.62 5.83 -10.63
N THR A 316 13.92 5.56 -10.73
CA THR A 316 14.46 4.23 -11.12
C THR A 316 13.74 3.61 -12.34
N PRO A 317 13.67 4.31 -13.49
CA PRO A 317 12.86 3.91 -14.65
C PRO A 317 13.21 2.50 -15.17
N GLU A 318 14.46 2.07 -15.06
CA GLU A 318 14.96 0.76 -15.45
C GLU A 318 14.37 -0.40 -14.65
N LYS A 319 13.90 -0.14 -13.42
CA LYS A 319 13.28 -1.15 -12.54
C LYS A 319 11.89 -1.57 -13.02
N TRP A 320 11.10 -0.62 -13.52
CA TRP A 320 9.66 -0.81 -13.70
C TRP A 320 9.28 -1.82 -14.78
N PRO A 321 9.92 -1.83 -15.97
CA PRO A 321 9.66 -2.85 -16.98
C PRO A 321 9.98 -4.26 -16.49
N ARG A 322 11.11 -4.43 -15.78
CA ARG A 322 11.52 -5.73 -15.22
C ARG A 322 10.51 -6.25 -14.20
N LEU A 323 10.07 -5.37 -13.31
CA LEU A 323 9.05 -5.70 -12.31
C LEU A 323 7.71 -6.04 -12.97
N ALA A 324 7.29 -5.26 -13.98
CA ALA A 324 6.06 -5.54 -14.71
C ALA A 324 6.10 -6.91 -15.41
N LEU A 325 7.21 -7.23 -16.09
CA LEU A 325 7.42 -8.55 -16.72
C LEU A 325 7.41 -9.70 -15.71
N CYS A 326 7.99 -9.50 -14.52
CA CYS A 326 7.94 -10.49 -13.44
C CYS A 326 6.49 -10.83 -13.06
N TYR A 327 5.64 -9.82 -12.90
CA TYR A 327 4.22 -10.04 -12.62
C TYR A 327 3.45 -10.65 -13.79
N LEU A 328 3.74 -10.27 -15.04
CA LEU A 328 3.13 -10.92 -16.21
C LEU A 328 3.49 -12.41 -16.29
N LYS A 329 4.71 -12.78 -15.88
CA LYS A 329 5.10 -14.19 -15.78
C LYS A 329 4.31 -14.92 -14.69
N LEU A 330 4.16 -14.34 -13.50
CA LEU A 330 3.34 -14.93 -12.42
C LEU A 330 1.85 -15.10 -12.80
N ALA A 331 1.34 -14.24 -13.68
CA ALA A 331 0.01 -14.36 -14.25
C ALA A 331 -0.10 -15.50 -15.30
N SER A 332 1.02 -15.95 -15.85
CA SER A 332 1.11 -16.98 -16.90
C SER A 332 1.39 -18.39 -16.35
N ASP A 333 2.05 -18.50 -15.20
CA ASP A 333 2.49 -19.78 -14.61
C ASP A 333 1.35 -20.58 -13.93
N GLU A 334 0.10 -20.36 -14.35
CA GLU A 334 -1.13 -20.98 -13.83
C GLU A 334 -2.10 -21.40 -14.95
#